data_AF-A7ILS1-F1
#
_entry.id   AF-A7ILS1-F1
#
_cell.length_a   1.000
_cell.length_b   1.000
_cell.length_c   1.000
_cell.angle_alpha   90.00
_cell.angle_beta   90.00
_cell.angle_gamma   90.00
#
_symmetry.space_group_name_H-M   'P 1'
#
loop_
_entity.id
_entity.type
_entity.pdbx_description
1 polymer ?
#
loop_
_entity_poly.entity_id
_entity_poly.type
_entity_poly.pdbx_seq_one_letter_code
_entity_poly.pdbx_strand_id
1 'polypeptide(L)'
;MRDRYVVDTNVLIAASAADPNHPADIDATPADPELREMVWQWLNTFEQSESRLVLDTENRIFDEYNNKLGFMEFGIQVVMSKWNKCAVDGVTVTYDEHGHGVLPEVLMSAIHDLADRKMVAASLASIAEFGDGCIAFAGDTDWHDWEDDLFNHNISVEPIIEDWSRAKHAEKQARKYRAAR
;
A
#
# COMPACT_ATOMS: atom_id res chain seq x y z
N MET A 1 -1.36 -11.93 -9.94
CA MET A 1 -1.12 -11.49 -8.56
C MET A 1 0.03 -12.29 -8.00
N ARG A 2 0.82 -11.69 -7.13
CA ARG A 2 1.93 -12.34 -6.39
C ARG A 2 1.41 -13.16 -5.22
N ASP A 3 2.32 -13.87 -4.57
CA ASP A 3 1.96 -14.72 -3.44
C ASP A 3 1.66 -13.87 -2.20
N ARG A 4 2.35 -12.74 -2.01
CA ARG A 4 2.18 -11.87 -0.84
C ARG A 4 2.16 -10.39 -1.18
N TYR A 5 1.28 -9.67 -0.51
CA TYR A 5 1.19 -8.22 -0.62
C TYR A 5 1.12 -7.56 0.75
N VAL A 6 1.95 -6.54 0.94
CA VAL A 6 1.63 -5.41 1.80
C VAL A 6 0.76 -4.47 0.96
N VAL A 7 -0.46 -4.18 1.41
CA VAL A 7 -1.39 -3.33 0.66
C VAL A 7 -1.35 -1.92 1.22
N ASP A 8 -1.03 -0.93 0.40
CA ASP A 8 -1.04 0.46 0.84
C ASP A 8 -2.47 0.92 1.20
N THR A 9 -2.59 1.80 2.19
CA THR A 9 -3.88 2.30 2.66
C THR A 9 -4.65 3.03 1.55
N ASN A 10 -3.97 3.66 0.60
CA ASN A 10 -4.60 4.34 -0.54
C ASN A 10 -5.39 3.37 -1.43
N VAL A 11 -5.03 2.08 -1.47
CA VAL A 11 -5.72 1.05 -2.27
C VAL A 11 -7.08 0.80 -1.65
N LEU A 12 -7.08 0.62 -0.32
CA LEU A 12 -8.30 0.38 0.45
C LEU A 12 -9.24 1.58 0.38
N ILE A 13 -8.71 2.81 0.46
CA ILE A 13 -9.48 4.06 0.29
C ILE A 13 -10.09 4.17 -1.10
N ALA A 14 -9.28 4.01 -2.16
CA ALA A 14 -9.75 4.14 -3.53
C ALA A 14 -10.77 3.06 -3.91
N ALA A 15 -10.56 1.81 -3.50
CA ALA A 15 -11.52 0.74 -3.71
C ALA A 15 -12.83 0.98 -2.94
N SER A 16 -12.76 1.48 -1.70
CA SER A 16 -13.96 1.78 -0.90
C SER A 16 -14.80 2.91 -1.51
N ALA A 17 -14.16 3.92 -2.08
CA ALA A 17 -14.85 5.00 -2.80
C ALA A 17 -15.51 4.53 -4.12
N ALA A 18 -15.10 3.37 -4.66
CA ALA A 18 -15.65 2.77 -5.88
C ALA A 18 -16.52 1.54 -5.64
N ASP A 19 -16.86 1.19 -4.39
CA ASP A 19 -17.75 0.06 -4.14
C ASP A 19 -19.10 0.26 -4.87
N PRO A 20 -19.49 -0.63 -5.79
CA PRO A 20 -20.73 -0.48 -6.55
C PRO A 20 -21.99 -0.59 -5.69
N ASN A 21 -21.89 -1.18 -4.49
CA ASN A 21 -23.03 -1.38 -3.60
C ASN A 21 -23.15 -0.26 -2.57
N HIS A 22 -22.04 0.12 -1.93
CA HIS A 22 -22.00 1.11 -0.86
C HIS A 22 -20.74 1.99 -0.99
N PRO A 23 -20.68 2.88 -2.01
CA PRO A 23 -19.52 3.72 -2.23
C PRO A 23 -19.30 4.64 -1.03
N ALA A 24 -18.09 4.61 -0.47
CA ALA A 24 -17.71 5.46 0.65
C ALA A 24 -17.60 6.93 0.22
N ASP A 25 -18.15 7.85 1.00
CA ASP A 25 -17.95 9.29 0.84
C ASP A 25 -16.62 9.70 1.48
N ILE A 26 -15.52 9.32 0.83
CA ILE A 26 -14.15 9.54 1.27
C ILE A 26 -13.33 10.22 0.16
N ASP A 27 -12.41 11.10 0.57
CA ASP A 27 -11.48 11.74 -0.35
C ASP A 27 -10.44 10.73 -0.85
N ALA A 28 -10.78 10.06 -1.94
CA ALA A 28 -9.95 9.05 -2.58
C ALA A 28 -9.23 9.59 -3.82
N THR A 29 -7.97 9.18 -3.98
CA THR A 29 -7.19 9.46 -5.19
C THR A 29 -6.98 8.15 -5.97
N PRO A 30 -7.21 8.13 -7.29
CA PRO A 30 -7.61 9.23 -8.18
C PRO A 30 -9.09 9.63 -8.02
N ALA A 31 -9.48 10.81 -8.52
CA ALA A 31 -10.90 11.23 -8.56
C ALA A 31 -11.69 10.61 -9.71
N ASP A 32 -11.01 10.03 -10.70
CA ASP A 32 -11.61 9.41 -11.87
C ASP A 32 -12.32 8.09 -11.48
N PRO A 33 -13.64 7.97 -11.73
CA PRO A 33 -14.40 6.77 -11.39
C PRO A 33 -13.90 5.50 -12.07
N GLU A 34 -13.46 5.56 -13.34
CA GLU A 34 -13.00 4.37 -14.08
C GLU A 34 -11.71 3.83 -13.46
N LEU A 35 -10.80 4.72 -13.06
CA LEU A 35 -9.56 4.34 -12.38
C LEU A 35 -9.84 3.79 -10.98
N ARG A 36 -10.79 4.36 -10.23
CA ARG A 36 -11.17 3.79 -8.93
C ARG A 36 -11.83 2.41 -9.09
N GLU A 37 -12.62 2.21 -10.15
CA GLU A 37 -13.18 0.89 -10.48
C GLU A 37 -12.06 -0.13 -10.74
N MET A 38 -10.99 0.23 -11.45
CA MET A 38 -9.83 -0.65 -11.62
C MET A 38 -9.20 -1.04 -10.27
N VAL A 39 -9.08 -0.08 -9.34
CA VAL A 39 -8.57 -0.36 -7.98
C VAL A 39 -9.51 -1.28 -7.20
N TRP A 40 -10.82 -1.05 -7.29
CA TRP A 40 -11.83 -1.92 -6.72
C TRP A 40 -11.76 -3.34 -7.29
N GLN A 41 -11.67 -3.49 -8.62
CA GLN A 41 -11.56 -4.79 -9.30
C GLN A 41 -10.30 -5.54 -8.87
N TRP A 42 -9.16 -4.85 -8.76
CA TRP A 42 -7.92 -5.45 -8.27
C TRP A 42 -8.09 -5.93 -6.83
N LEU A 43 -8.64 -5.10 -5.93
CA LEU A 43 -8.81 -5.46 -4.52
C LEU A 43 -9.84 -6.59 -4.32
N ASN A 44 -10.90 -6.61 -5.13
CA ASN A 44 -11.87 -7.69 -5.17
C ASN A 44 -11.24 -9.00 -5.67
N THR A 45 -10.38 -8.93 -6.69
CA THR A 45 -9.61 -10.10 -7.17
C THR A 45 -8.63 -10.56 -6.10
N PHE A 46 -7.96 -9.64 -5.41
CA PHE A 46 -7.09 -9.93 -4.29
C PHE A 46 -7.84 -10.70 -3.20
N GLU A 47 -9.00 -10.21 -2.76
CA GLU A 47 -9.86 -10.86 -1.75
C GLU A 47 -10.13 -12.34 -2.04
N GLN A 48 -10.42 -12.65 -3.31
CA GLN A 48 -10.83 -13.96 -3.80
C GLN A 48 -9.65 -14.89 -4.13
N SER A 49 -8.47 -14.32 -4.33
CA SER A 49 -7.25 -15.06 -4.66
C SER A 49 -6.60 -15.75 -3.46
N GLU A 50 -5.67 -16.66 -3.76
CA GLU A 50 -4.78 -17.31 -2.78
C GLU A 50 -3.66 -16.37 -2.28
N SER A 51 -3.50 -15.18 -2.88
CA SER A 51 -2.54 -14.18 -2.44
C SER A 51 -2.79 -13.79 -0.98
N ARG A 52 -1.73 -13.67 -0.20
CA ARG A 52 -1.80 -13.41 1.25
C ARG A 52 -1.54 -11.94 1.55
N LEU A 53 -2.28 -11.41 2.52
CA LEU A 53 -2.07 -10.06 3.05
C LEU A 53 -0.98 -10.12 4.12
N VAL A 54 0.01 -9.25 4.02
CA VAL A 54 1.09 -9.13 5.01
C VAL A 54 0.77 -7.97 5.94
N LEU A 55 0.73 -8.25 7.25
CA LEU A 55 0.55 -7.26 8.31
C LEU A 55 1.65 -7.41 9.36
N ASP A 56 1.96 -6.32 10.06
CA ASP A 56 2.88 -6.40 11.19
C ASP A 56 2.19 -6.99 12.43
N THR A 57 2.94 -7.75 13.23
CA THR A 57 2.40 -8.38 14.46
C THR A 57 2.03 -7.37 15.56
N GLU A 58 2.56 -6.15 15.48
CA GLU A 58 2.24 -5.03 16.40
C GLU A 58 0.97 -4.27 15.96
N ASN A 59 0.30 -4.70 14.89
CA ASN A 59 -0.93 -4.14 14.32
C ASN A 59 -0.85 -2.67 13.86
N ARG A 60 0.33 -2.07 13.67
CA ARG A 60 0.42 -0.65 13.27
C ARG A 60 -0.12 -0.37 11.88
N ILE A 61 0.04 -1.32 10.95
CA ILE A 61 -0.54 -1.24 9.60
C ILE A 61 -2.06 -1.35 9.68
N PHE A 62 -2.56 -2.32 10.46
CA PHE A 62 -3.99 -2.52 10.64
C PHE A 62 -4.66 -1.34 11.35
N ASP A 63 -3.99 -0.75 12.36
CA ASP A 63 -4.45 0.44 13.05
C ASP A 63 -4.55 1.63 12.09
N GLU A 64 -3.61 1.79 11.16
CA GLU A 64 -3.72 2.81 10.11
C GLU A 64 -4.97 2.62 9.27
N TYR A 65 -5.25 1.38 8.82
CA TYR A 65 -6.45 1.11 8.04
C TYR A 65 -7.71 1.51 8.80
N ASN A 66 -7.84 1.11 10.06
CA ASN A 66 -9.01 1.43 10.90
C ASN A 66 -9.12 2.92 11.28
N ASN A 67 -8.01 3.66 11.25
CA ASN A 67 -8.03 5.12 11.44
C ASN A 67 -8.50 5.86 10.19
N LYS A 68 -8.32 5.28 9.00
CA LYS A 68 -8.68 5.89 7.73
C LYS A 68 -10.03 5.43 7.20
N LEU A 69 -10.47 4.24 7.60
CA LEU A 69 -11.63 3.59 7.02
C LEU A 69 -12.61 3.12 8.10
N GLY A 70 -13.89 3.28 7.81
CA GLY A 70 -14.99 2.75 8.62
C GLY A 70 -15.12 1.23 8.49
N PHE A 71 -15.69 0.59 9.52
CA PHE A 71 -15.88 -0.87 9.53
C PHE A 71 -16.67 -1.39 8.32
N MET A 72 -17.65 -0.62 7.82
CA MET A 72 -18.50 -1.03 6.69
C MET A 72 -17.85 -0.82 5.31
N GLU A 73 -16.69 -0.17 5.25
CA GLU A 73 -16.06 0.18 3.97
C GLU A 73 -15.39 -1.05 3.34
N PHE A 74 -15.50 -1.15 2.02
CA PHE A 74 -15.09 -2.33 1.27
C PHE A 74 -13.63 -2.74 1.54
N GLY A 75 -12.72 -1.77 1.63
CA GLY A 75 -11.31 -2.03 1.94
C GLY A 75 -11.12 -2.77 3.26
N ILE A 76 -11.82 -2.38 4.33
CA ILE A 76 -11.78 -3.07 5.62
C ILE A 76 -12.46 -4.44 5.53
N GLN A 77 -13.57 -4.55 4.80
CA GLN A 77 -14.24 -5.84 4.60
C GLN A 77 -13.31 -6.87 3.91
N VAL A 78 -12.48 -6.44 2.96
CA VAL A 78 -11.46 -7.31 2.33
C VAL A 78 -10.41 -7.76 3.34
N VAL A 79 -9.89 -6.85 4.18
CA VAL A 79 -8.94 -7.19 5.25
C VAL A 79 -9.54 -8.21 6.23
N MET A 80 -10.78 -8.01 6.66
CA MET A 80 -11.50 -8.94 7.54
C MET A 80 -11.74 -10.29 6.87
N SER A 81 -12.05 -10.29 5.57
CA SER A 81 -12.20 -11.54 4.81
C SER A 81 -10.90 -12.33 4.73
N LYS A 82 -9.75 -11.67 4.47
CA LYS A 82 -8.43 -12.32 4.50
C LYS A 82 -8.14 -12.94 5.87
N TRP A 83 -8.46 -12.25 6.96
CA TRP A 83 -8.37 -12.82 8.31
C TRP A 83 -9.23 -14.07 8.48
N ASN A 84 -10.50 -14.00 8.10
CA ASN A 84 -11.44 -15.12 8.21
C ASN A 84 -11.03 -16.34 7.37
N LYS A 85 -10.32 -16.11 6.25
CA LYS A 85 -9.76 -17.17 5.39
C LYS A 85 -8.39 -17.67 5.83
N CYS A 86 -7.84 -17.19 6.97
CA CYS A 86 -6.46 -17.46 7.39
C CYS A 86 -5.42 -17.08 6.31
N ALA A 87 -5.72 -16.05 5.52
CA ALA A 87 -4.92 -15.55 4.41
C ALA A 87 -4.14 -14.27 4.78
N VAL A 88 -3.81 -14.12 6.06
CA VAL A 88 -2.95 -13.05 6.59
C VAL A 88 -1.66 -13.67 7.12
N ASP A 89 -0.53 -13.12 6.71
CA ASP A 89 0.79 -13.41 7.26
C ASP A 89 1.22 -12.26 8.17
N GLY A 90 1.38 -12.57 9.47
CA GLY A 90 1.91 -11.64 10.46
C GLY A 90 3.43 -11.67 10.46
N VAL A 91 4.08 -10.52 10.23
CA VAL A 91 5.54 -10.40 10.23
C VAL A 91 6.03 -9.51 11.37
N THR A 92 7.22 -9.82 11.90
CA THR A 92 7.81 -9.01 12.97
C THR A 92 8.42 -7.73 12.39
N VAL A 93 7.92 -6.57 12.82
CA VAL A 93 8.47 -5.26 12.46
C VAL A 93 9.01 -4.57 13.70
N THR A 94 10.23 -4.02 13.59
CA THR A 94 10.81 -3.18 14.66
C THR A 94 10.37 -1.73 14.44
N TYR A 95 9.96 -1.07 15.52
CA TYR A 95 9.53 0.33 15.50
C TYR A 95 10.47 1.19 16.34
N ASP A 96 10.65 2.45 15.94
CA ASP A 96 11.38 3.45 16.71
C ASP A 96 10.51 4.01 17.86
N GLU A 97 11.09 4.91 18.67
CA GLU A 97 10.41 5.56 19.80
C GLU A 97 9.19 6.40 19.40
N HIS A 98 9.06 6.71 18.11
CA HIS A 98 7.96 7.49 17.53
C HIS A 98 6.91 6.61 16.82
N GLY A 99 7.12 5.29 16.77
CA GLY A 99 6.21 4.33 16.15
C GLY A 99 6.39 4.18 14.64
N HIS A 100 7.53 4.58 14.09
CA HIS A 100 7.86 4.38 12.67
C HIS A 100 8.67 3.11 12.47
N GLY A 101 8.46 2.42 11.34
CA GLY A 101 9.23 1.22 11.01
C GLY A 101 10.72 1.53 10.91
N VAL A 102 11.55 0.74 11.59
CA VAL A 102 13.01 0.83 11.50
C VAL A 102 13.46 0.17 10.20
N LEU A 103 14.18 0.91 9.37
CA LEU A 103 14.69 0.46 8.08
C LEU A 103 16.22 0.43 8.06
N PRO A 104 16.84 -0.30 7.11
CA PRO A 104 18.25 -0.14 6.79
C PRO A 104 18.58 1.32 6.43
N GLU A 105 19.81 1.78 6.73
CA GLU A 105 20.23 3.19 6.57
C GLU A 105 20.01 3.76 5.16
N VAL A 106 20.24 2.93 4.13
CA VAL A 106 19.99 3.29 2.73
C VAL A 106 18.52 3.65 2.51
N LEU A 107 17.60 2.80 2.97
CA LEU A 107 16.16 3.01 2.85
C LEU A 107 15.64 4.11 3.78
N MET A 108 16.21 4.28 4.97
CA MET A 108 15.87 5.42 5.84
C MET A 108 16.18 6.78 5.20
N SER A 109 17.22 6.83 4.37
CA SER A 109 17.64 8.04 3.68
C SER A 109 16.77 8.33 2.46
N ALA A 110 16.29 7.29 1.76
CA ALA A 110 15.41 7.44 0.59
C ALA A 110 13.94 7.70 0.98
N ILE A 111 13.42 6.98 1.98
CA ILE A 111 12.02 7.04 2.39
C ILE A 111 11.86 8.12 3.45
N HIS A 112 11.53 9.31 2.95
CA HIS A 112 11.28 10.49 3.76
C HIS A 112 9.90 10.49 4.44
N ASP A 113 8.92 9.76 3.90
CA ASP A 113 7.63 9.60 4.58
C ASP A 113 7.77 8.60 5.73
N LEU A 114 7.57 9.08 6.95
CA LEU A 114 7.71 8.27 8.16
C LEU A 114 6.56 7.28 8.33
N ALA A 115 5.39 7.56 7.76
CA ALA A 115 4.25 6.66 7.80
C ALA A 115 4.53 5.41 6.97
N ASP A 116 5.08 5.54 5.77
CA ASP A 116 5.27 4.42 4.84
C ASP A 116 6.38 3.46 5.26
N ARG A 117 7.26 3.89 6.17
CA ARG A 117 8.34 3.04 6.68
C ARG A 117 7.85 1.72 7.28
N LYS A 118 6.66 1.69 7.88
CA LYS A 118 6.09 0.43 8.40
C LYS A 118 5.74 -0.56 7.30
N MET A 119 5.24 -0.08 6.15
CA MET A 119 4.91 -0.92 5.00
C MET A 119 6.19 -1.50 4.38
N VAL A 120 7.23 -0.67 4.26
CA VAL A 120 8.55 -1.12 3.78
C VAL A 120 9.19 -2.11 4.74
N ALA A 121 9.13 -1.86 6.06
CA ALA A 121 9.68 -2.77 7.05
C ALA A 121 8.94 -4.11 7.07
N ALA A 122 7.60 -4.10 6.92
CA ALA A 122 6.81 -5.31 6.79
C ALA A 122 7.17 -6.08 5.50
N SER A 123 7.41 -5.37 4.39
CA SER A 123 7.85 -5.99 3.15
C SER A 123 9.23 -6.66 3.27
N LEU A 124 10.20 -5.99 3.91
CA LEU A 124 11.52 -6.58 4.22
C LEU A 124 11.39 -7.85 5.08
N ALA A 125 10.54 -7.80 6.10
CA ALA A 125 10.30 -8.95 6.97
C ALA A 125 9.62 -10.10 6.21
N SER A 126 8.68 -9.79 5.32
CA SER A 126 8.03 -10.78 4.45
C SER A 126 9.01 -11.46 3.51
N ILE A 127 9.94 -10.70 2.93
CA ILE A 127 11.02 -11.27 2.09
C ILE A 127 11.90 -12.20 2.92
N ALA A 128 12.30 -11.78 4.12
CA ALA A 128 13.16 -12.56 4.99
C ALA A 128 12.52 -13.89 5.42
N GLU A 129 11.20 -13.90 5.65
CA GLU A 129 10.47 -15.07 6.14
C GLU A 129 9.93 -15.97 5.02
N PHE A 130 9.47 -15.37 3.92
CA PHE A 130 8.70 -16.05 2.87
C PHE A 130 9.29 -15.91 1.45
N GLY A 131 10.27 -15.03 1.25
CA GLY A 131 10.92 -14.81 -0.05
C GLY A 131 10.15 -13.92 -1.03
N ASP A 132 9.06 -13.28 -0.62
CA ASP A 132 8.29 -12.31 -1.41
C ASP A 132 7.87 -11.13 -0.52
N GLY A 133 7.82 -9.92 -1.09
CA GLY A 133 7.51 -8.68 -0.39
C GLY A 133 7.15 -7.61 -1.40
N CYS A 134 5.92 -7.70 -1.91
CA CYS A 134 5.38 -6.72 -2.83
C CYS A 134 4.53 -5.69 -2.08
N ILE A 135 4.69 -4.42 -2.41
CA ILE A 135 3.82 -3.34 -1.93
C ILE A 135 2.88 -2.96 -3.07
N ALA A 136 1.58 -3.19 -2.90
CA ALA A 136 0.57 -2.76 -3.87
C ALA A 136 0.06 -1.37 -3.50
N PHE A 137 0.03 -0.44 -4.46
CA PHE A 137 -0.44 0.92 -4.25
C PHE A 137 -1.29 1.43 -5.43
N ALA A 138 -2.10 2.45 -5.18
CA ALA A 138 -2.97 3.09 -6.16
C ALA A 138 -2.55 4.55 -6.41
N GLY A 139 -3.14 5.48 -5.65
CA GLY A 139 -3.06 6.92 -5.90
C GLY A 139 -1.75 7.59 -5.46
N ASP A 140 -0.99 6.98 -4.55
CA ASP A 140 0.22 7.58 -4.00
C ASP A 140 1.41 7.39 -4.93
N THR A 141 1.81 8.49 -5.55
CA THR A 141 2.92 8.50 -6.51
C THR A 141 4.30 8.50 -5.86
N ASP A 142 4.41 8.69 -4.54
CA ASP A 142 5.71 8.73 -3.85
C ASP A 142 6.41 7.36 -3.87
N TRP A 143 5.66 6.27 -4.03
CA TRP A 143 6.23 4.93 -4.27
C TRP A 143 7.12 4.86 -5.52
N HIS A 144 6.86 5.67 -6.56
CA HIS A 144 7.73 5.73 -7.74
C HIS A 144 9.06 6.47 -7.48
N ASP A 145 9.10 7.38 -6.50
CA ASP A 145 10.36 8.04 -6.10
C ASP A 145 11.31 7.04 -5.40
N TRP A 146 10.77 5.95 -4.83
CA TRP A 146 11.53 4.94 -4.09
C TRP A 146 11.71 3.61 -4.83
N GLU A 147 11.16 3.45 -6.04
CA GLU A 147 11.10 2.19 -6.79
C GLU A 147 12.49 1.55 -6.95
N ASP A 148 13.50 2.31 -7.35
CA ASP A 148 14.87 1.83 -7.55
C ASP A 148 15.55 1.39 -6.24
N ASP A 149 15.41 2.18 -5.18
CA ASP A 149 15.98 1.88 -3.86
C ASP A 149 15.31 0.64 -3.24
N LEU A 150 13.99 0.52 -3.37
CA LEU A 150 13.23 -0.65 -2.94
C LEU A 150 13.63 -1.90 -3.73
N PHE A 151 13.80 -1.77 -5.04
CA PHE A 151 14.22 -2.87 -5.91
C PHE A 151 15.61 -3.41 -5.52
N ASN A 152 16.55 -2.53 -5.14
CA ASN A 152 17.87 -2.94 -4.65
C ASN A 152 17.81 -3.77 -3.35
N HIS A 153 16.69 -3.70 -2.63
CA HIS A 153 16.40 -4.51 -1.44
C HIS A 153 15.45 -5.68 -1.72
N ASN A 154 15.25 -6.04 -3.00
CA ASN A 154 14.31 -7.05 -3.50
C ASN A 154 12.84 -6.78 -3.17
N ILE A 155 12.50 -5.55 -2.76
CA ILE A 155 11.12 -5.12 -2.62
C ILE A 155 10.61 -4.73 -3.99
N SER A 156 9.45 -5.26 -4.36
CA SER A 156 8.76 -4.81 -5.56
C SER A 156 7.59 -3.92 -5.18
N VAL A 157 7.30 -2.94 -6.03
CA VAL A 157 6.10 -2.12 -5.92
C VAL A 157 5.18 -2.44 -7.10
N GLU A 158 3.88 -2.58 -6.85
CA GLU A 158 2.87 -2.85 -7.88
C GLU A 158 1.88 -1.68 -7.92
N PRO A 159 2.01 -0.77 -8.91
CA PRO A 159 1.00 0.26 -9.15
C PRO A 159 -0.24 -0.35 -9.82
N ILE A 160 -1.38 -0.33 -9.13
CA ILE A 160 -2.64 -0.91 -9.63
C ILE A 160 -3.16 -0.15 -10.87
N ILE A 161 -2.91 1.16 -10.91
CA ILE A 161 -3.26 2.07 -12.00
C ILE A 161 -1.99 2.69 -12.58
N GLU A 162 -1.09 1.84 -13.09
CA GLU A 162 0.27 2.19 -13.49
C GLU A 162 0.38 3.41 -14.42
N ASP A 163 -0.32 3.39 -15.56
CA ASP A 163 -0.23 4.47 -16.54
C ASP A 163 -0.59 5.83 -15.95
N TRP A 164 -1.67 5.87 -15.14
CA TRP A 164 -2.09 7.10 -14.46
C TRP A 164 -1.10 7.51 -13.38
N SER A 165 -0.64 6.56 -12.57
CA SER A 165 0.26 6.83 -11.44
C SER A 165 1.62 7.36 -11.91
N ARG A 166 2.20 6.77 -12.97
CA ARG A 166 3.45 7.26 -13.60
C ARG A 166 3.26 8.63 -14.25
N ALA A 167 2.14 8.87 -14.93
CA ALA A 167 1.85 10.19 -15.50
C ALA A 167 1.77 11.28 -14.41
N LYS A 168 1.10 10.99 -13.28
CA LYS A 168 0.99 11.92 -12.15
C LYS A 168 2.31 12.15 -11.44
N HIS A 169 3.13 11.10 -11.31
CA HIS A 169 4.50 11.23 -10.82
C HIS A 169 5.32 12.18 -11.69
N ALA A 170 5.29 12.01 -13.02
CA ALA A 170 5.99 12.89 -13.96
C ALA A 170 5.52 14.35 -13.86
N GLU A 171 4.22 14.59 -13.71
CA GLU A 171 3.67 15.93 -13.44
C GLU A 171 4.20 16.54 -12.14
N LYS A 172 4.25 15.74 -11.06
CA LYS A 172 4.78 16.14 -9.73
C LYS A 172 6.26 16.51 -9.84
N GLN A 173 7.07 15.71 -10.52
CA GLN A 173 8.49 15.98 -10.75
C GLN A 173 8.70 17.24 -11.60
N ALA A 174 7.94 17.42 -12.68
CA ALA A 174 8.01 18.63 -13.50
C ALA A 174 7.67 19.90 -12.69
N ARG A 175 6.70 19.82 -11.78
CA ARG A 175 6.36 20.94 -10.87
C ARG A 175 7.48 21.22 -9.86
N LYS A 176 8.05 20.19 -9.23
CA LYS A 176 9.21 20.32 -8.31
C LYS A 176 10.37 21.02 -9.02
N TYR A 177 10.70 20.59 -10.24
CA TYR A 177 11.76 21.20 -11.04
C TYR A 177 11.49 22.68 -11.38
N ARG A 178 10.25 23.02 -11.75
CA ARG A 178 9.87 24.42 -12.03
C ARG A 178 9.92 25.32 -10.80
N ALA A 179 9.56 24.80 -9.62
CA ALA A 179 9.57 25.55 -8.38
C ALA A 179 10.98 25.78 -7.81
N ALA A 180 11.95 24.94 -8.18
CA ALA A 180 13.35 25.07 -7.76
C ALA A 180 14.18 26.03 -8.64
N ARG A 181 13.55 26.68 -9.63
CA ARG A 181 14.19 27.60 -10.59
C ARG A 181 13.72 29.02 -10.37
#